data_AF-A0A815UFH6-F1
#
_entry.id   AF-A0A815UFH6-F1
#
_cell.length_a   1.000
_cell.length_b   1.000
_cell.length_c   1.000
_cell.angle_alpha   90.00
_cell.angle_beta   90.00
_cell.angle_gamma   90.00
#
_symmetry.space_group_name_H-M   'P 1'
#
loop_
_entity.id
_entity.type
_entity.pdbx_description
1 polymer ?
#
loop_
_entity_poly.entity_id
_entity_poly.type
_entity_poly.pdbx_seq_one_letter_code
_entity_poly.pdbx_strand_id
1 'polypeptide(L)' 'MRWCEGKKEGEIVVGGSGEGSQSNQLYGPCGLSFDDEGNIYVAD' A
#
# COMPACT_ATOMS: atom_id res chain seq x y z
N MET A 1 1.60 3.44 3.96
CA MET A 1 2.92 4.13 3.91
C MET A 1 3.83 3.46 4.92
N ARG A 2 5.09 3.21 4.57
CA ARG A 2 6.09 2.66 5.48
C ARG A 2 7.10 3.73 5.84
N TRP A 3 7.37 3.88 7.13
CA TRP A 3 8.46 4.72 7.63
C TRP A 3 9.60 3.83 8.08
N CYS A 4 10.79 4.06 7.53
CA CYS A 4 12.01 3.46 8.06
C CYS A 4 12.64 4.46 9.03
N GLU A 5 13.13 3.97 10.17
CA GLU A 5 13.79 4.80 11.18
C GLU A 5 14.93 5.62 10.55
N GLY A 6 14.94 6.93 10.79
CA GLY A 6 15.93 7.86 10.22
C GLY A 6 15.61 8.41 8.82
N LYS A 7 14.55 7.96 8.13
CA LYS A 7 14.07 8.60 6.90
C LYS A 7 13.33 9.90 7.22
N LYS A 8 13.36 10.86 6.28
CA LYS A 8 12.61 12.14 6.36
C LYS A 8 11.26 12.09 5.66
N GLU A 9 10.99 11.02 4.91
CA GLU A 9 9.77 10.80 4.16
C GLU A 9 9.36 9.33 4.24
N GLY A 10 8.06 9.09 4.14
CA GLY A 10 7.50 7.74 4.07
C GLY A 10 7.49 7.21 2.64
N GLU A 11 7.60 5.90 2.50
CA GLU A 11 7.48 5.20 1.23
C GLU A 11 6.02 4.77 1.00
N ILE A 12 5.48 5.01 -0.19
CA ILE A 12 4.20 4.43 -0.60
C ILE A 12 4.46 2.98 -1.01
N VAL A 13 3.86 2.05 -0.28
CA VAL A 13 4.07 0.60 -0.48
C VAL A 13 2.97 -0.03 -1.35
N VAL A 14 1.79 0.59 -1.40
CA VAL A 14 0.64 0.14 -2.20
C VAL A 14 -0.21 1.33 -2.61
N GLY A 15 -0.76 1.31 -3.83
CA GLY A 15 -1.49 2.42 -4.42
C GLY A 15 -0.60 3.63 -4.77
N GLY A 16 -1.18 4.84 -4.70
CA GLY A 16 -0.48 6.11 -4.90
C GLY A 16 -0.45 6.63 -6.34
N SER A 17 -1.01 5.89 -7.30
CA SER A 17 -1.09 6.29 -8.72
C SER A 17 -2.51 6.67 -9.17
N GLY A 18 -3.34 7.11 -8.23
CA GLY A 18 -4.76 7.42 -8.45
C GLY A 18 -5.65 6.19 -8.55
N GLU A 19 -6.94 6.43 -8.79
CA GLU A 19 -7.95 5.39 -9.00
C GLU A 19 -7.79 4.72 -10.37
N GLY A 20 -7.99 3.41 -10.44
CA GLY A 20 -7.90 2.67 -11.71
C GLY A 20 -7.61 1.18 -11.52
N SER A 21 -7.47 0.47 -12.64
CA SER A 21 -7.37 -1.00 -12.69
C SER A 21 -5.95 -1.52 -12.94
N GLN A 22 -4.95 -0.65 -12.93
CA GLN A 22 -3.55 -1.05 -13.02
C GLN A 22 -3.03 -1.58 -11.68
N SER A 23 -1.98 -2.40 -11.72
CA SER A 23 -1.36 -3.06 -10.55
C SER A 23 -0.99 -2.11 -9.39
N ASN A 24 -0.76 -0.82 -9.68
CA ASN A 24 -0.37 0.21 -8.72
C ASN A 24 -1.49 1.24 -8.43
N GLN A 25 -2.73 0.95 -8.84
CA GLN A 25 -3.90 1.81 -8.65
C GLN A 25 -4.91 1.12 -7.72
N LEU A 26 -5.67 1.93 -6.98
CA LEU A 26 -6.73 1.47 -6.08
C LEU A 26 -7.96 2.37 -6.27
N TYR A 27 -9.14 1.80 -6.46
CA TYR A 27 -10.40 2.53 -6.65
C TYR A 27 -11.17 2.77 -5.35
N GLY A 28 -11.27 1.77 -4.47
CA GLY A 28 -12.12 1.85 -3.29
C GLY A 28 -11.78 0.79 -2.24
N PRO A 29 -10.52 0.72 -1.76
CA PRO A 29 -10.07 -0.38 -0.92
C PRO A 29 -10.83 -0.43 0.39
N CYS A 30 -11.45 -1.58 0.65
CA CYS A 30 -12.32 -1.80 1.81
C CYS A 30 -11.68 -2.72 2.86
N GLY A 31 -10.57 -3.38 2.54
CA GLY A 31 -9.91 -4.33 3.43
C GLY A 31 -8.40 -4.31 3.31
N LEU A 32 -7.71 -4.53 4.43
CA LEU A 32 -6.27 -4.59 4.51
C LEU A 32 -5.84 -5.66 5.52
N SER A 33 -4.90 -6.51 5.10
CA SER A 33 -4.35 -7.60 5.92
C SER A 33 -2.85 -7.74 5.71
N PHE A 34 -2.19 -8.38 6.66
CA PHE A 34 -0.77 -8.72 6.63
C PHE A 34 -0.60 -10.23 6.81
N ASP A 35 0.48 -10.79 6.27
CA ASP A 35 0.96 -12.12 6.64
C ASP A 35 2.16 -12.04 7.59
N ASP A 36 2.62 -13.19 8.07
CA ASP A 36 3.76 -13.29 9.01
C ASP A 36 5.10 -12.91 8.36
N GLU A 37 5.17 -12.86 7.03
CA GLU A 37 6.35 -12.44 6.27
C GLU A 37 6.39 -10.91 6.05
N GLY A 38 5.32 -10.20 6.43
CA GLY A 38 5.19 -8.75 6.32
C GLY A 38 4.70 -8.27 4.95
N ASN A 39 4.16 -9.16 4.12
CA ASN A 39 3.49 -8.78 2.88
C ASN A 39 2.16 -8.09 3.19
N ILE A 40 1.77 -7.14 2.34
CA ILE A 40 0.54 -6.36 2.48
C ILE A 40 -0.45 -6.80 1.41
N TYR A 41 -1.65 -7.16 1.83
CA TYR A 41 -2.77 -7.50 0.96
C TYR A 41 -3.84 -6.42 1.08
N VAL A 42 -4.24 -5.88 -0.07
CA VAL A 42 -5.29 -4.86 -0.16
C VAL A 42 -6.43 -5.44 -0.98
N ALA A 43 -7.63 -5.43 -0.40
CA ALA A 43 -8.87 -5.73 -1.11
C ALA A 43 -9.40 -4.41 -1.67
N ASP A 44 -9.19 -4.21 -2.97
CA ASP A 44 -9.73 -3.10 -3.76
C ASP A 44 -11.14 -3.39 -4.28
#